data_AF-A0A2V8N9G0-F1
#
_entry.id   AF-A0A2V8N9G0-F1
#
_cell.length_a   1.000
_cell.length_b   1.000
_cell.length_c   1.000
_cell.angle_alpha   90.00
_cell.angle_beta   90.00
_cell.angle_gamma   90.00
#
_symmetry.space_group_name_H-M   'P 1'
#
loop_
_entity.id
_entity.type
_entity.pdbx_description
1 polymer ?
#
loop_
_entity_poly.entity_id
_entity_poly.type
_entity_poly.pdbx_seq_one_letter_code
_entity_poly.pdbx_strand_id
1 'polypeptide(L)'
;MLDVYFATRYLQLRDRVPDEDDDRSTRGVLDRLYEAGSIETEDYAAMRDGYALLRALEHHLRLIVGRSTKLPATDHPALRDLARKLNYASANHLTEDLSAHMKKIRAAYDHITKG
;
A
#
# COMPACT_ATOMS: atom_id res chain seq x y z
N MET A 1 -3.97 -3.52 0.72
CA MET A 1 -3.53 -3.82 -0.66
C MET A 1 -4.69 -3.78 -1.66
N LEU A 2 -5.85 -4.38 -1.36
CA LEU A 2 -6.98 -4.41 -2.29
C LEU A 2 -7.42 -3.01 -2.75
N ASP A 3 -7.58 -2.05 -1.84
CA ASP A 3 -7.95 -0.66 -2.19
C ASP A 3 -7.02 -0.07 -3.26
N VAL A 4 -5.70 -0.17 -3.07
CA VAL A 4 -4.70 0.31 -4.04
C VAL A 4 -4.88 -0.38 -5.39
N TYR A 5 -5.01 -1.72 -5.39
CA TYR A 5 -5.21 -2.47 -6.63
C TYR A 5 -6.50 -2.06 -7.35
N PHE A 6 -7.62 -1.98 -6.64
CA PHE A 6 -8.89 -1.59 -7.23
C PHE A 6 -8.87 -0.15 -7.75
N ALA A 7 -8.28 0.79 -7.02
CA ALA A 7 -8.13 2.17 -7.47
C ALA A 7 -7.32 2.24 -8.78
N THR A 8 -6.19 1.54 -8.87
CA THR A 8 -5.40 1.51 -10.11
C THR A 8 -6.19 0.96 -11.30
N ARG A 9 -6.91 -0.16 -11.12
CA ARG A 9 -7.72 -0.76 -12.20
C ARG A 9 -8.92 0.10 -12.57
N TYR A 10 -9.56 0.74 -11.60
CA TYR A 10 -10.64 1.69 -11.83
C TYR A 10 -10.16 2.85 -12.70
N LEU A 11 -9.03 3.48 -12.36
CA LEU A 11 -8.46 4.61 -13.10
C LEU A 11 -8.03 4.22 -14.52
N GLN A 12 -7.38 3.08 -14.70
CA GLN A 12 -7.02 2.57 -16.03
C GLN A 12 -8.25 2.44 -16.94
N LEU A 13 -9.37 1.96 -16.40
CA LEU A 13 -10.62 1.82 -17.15
C LEU A 13 -11.33 3.16 -17.38
N ARG A 14 -11.41 4.02 -16.36
CA ARG A 14 -12.08 5.33 -16.42
C ARG A 14 -11.40 6.25 -17.44
N ASP A 15 -10.08 6.30 -17.40
CA ASP A 15 -9.29 7.28 -18.16
C ASP A 15 -8.61 6.67 -19.39
N ARG A 16 -8.84 5.37 -19.66
CA ARG A 16 -8.25 4.61 -20.77
C ARG A 16 -6.72 4.61 -20.77
N VAL A 17 -6.11 4.54 -19.59
CA VAL A 17 -4.65 4.42 -19.45
C VAL A 17 -4.25 2.96 -19.71
N PRO A 18 -3.48 2.68 -20.79
CA PRO A 18 -3.15 1.32 -21.18
C PRO A 18 -2.26 0.59 -20.16
N ASP A 19 -2.32 -0.74 -20.16
CA ASP A 19 -1.43 -1.63 -19.40
C ASP A 19 -0.36 -2.24 -20.31
N GLU A 20 0.21 -1.41 -21.19
CA GLU A 20 1.10 -1.82 -22.28
C GLU A 20 2.58 -1.84 -21.90
N ASP A 21 2.94 -1.31 -20.72
CA ASP A 21 4.32 -1.34 -20.22
C ASP A 21 4.75 -2.71 -19.69
N ASP A 22 6.06 -2.97 -19.80
CA ASP A 22 6.70 -4.18 -19.28
C ASP A 22 6.58 -4.26 -17.75
N ASP A 23 6.58 -3.13 -17.04
CA ASP A 23 6.37 -3.10 -15.60
C ASP A 23 4.88 -3.14 -15.24
N ARG A 24 4.38 -4.35 -15.03
CA ARG A 24 3.01 -4.62 -14.54
C ARG A 24 2.88 -4.62 -13.02
N SER A 25 3.90 -4.16 -12.29
CA SER A 25 3.81 -4.02 -10.84
C SER A 25 2.77 -2.95 -10.47
N THR A 26 2.08 -3.11 -9.34
CA THR A 26 1.13 -2.09 -8.86
C THR A 26 1.79 -0.72 -8.67
N ARG A 27 3.08 -0.70 -8.32
CA ARG A 27 3.86 0.53 -8.24
C ARG A 27 4.03 1.16 -9.62
N GLY A 28 4.49 0.40 -10.61
CA GLY A 28 4.62 0.91 -11.98
C GLY A 28 3.30 1.42 -12.55
N VAL A 29 2.19 0.72 -12.27
CA VAL A 29 0.85 1.20 -12.66
C VAL A 29 0.49 2.52 -11.95
N LEU A 30 0.76 2.67 -10.65
CA LEU A 30 0.52 3.94 -9.94
C LEU A 30 1.33 5.09 -10.52
N ASP A 31 2.61 4.85 -10.83
CA ASP A 31 3.51 5.86 -11.38
C ASP A 31 3.01 6.32 -12.77
N ARG A 32 2.58 5.39 -13.63
CA ARG A 32 1.99 5.72 -14.94
C ARG A 32 0.69 6.51 -14.83
N LEU A 33 -0.19 6.13 -13.90
CA LEU A 33 -1.45 6.86 -13.70
C LEU A 33 -1.19 8.29 -13.25
N TYR A 34 -0.15 8.51 -12.44
CA TYR A 34 0.26 9.84 -12.02
C TYR A 34 0.83 10.65 -13.19
N GLU A 35 1.73 10.07 -13.98
CA GLU A 35 2.30 10.70 -15.18
C GLU A 35 1.23 11.05 -16.23
N ALA A 36 0.19 10.22 -16.36
CA ALA A 36 -0.95 10.47 -17.23
C ALA A 36 -1.94 11.53 -16.69
N GLY A 37 -1.76 11.99 -15.45
CA GLY A 37 -2.68 12.92 -14.79
C GLY A 37 -4.01 12.29 -14.35
N SER A 38 -4.10 10.96 -14.31
CA SER A 38 -5.30 10.21 -13.92
C SER A 38 -5.54 10.16 -12.41
N ILE A 39 -4.51 10.46 -11.60
CA ILE A 39 -4.58 10.49 -10.14
C ILE A 39 -3.94 11.78 -9.64
N GLU A 40 -4.58 12.42 -8.66
CA GLU A 40 -4.06 13.64 -8.05
C GLU A 40 -2.82 13.36 -7.20
N THR A 41 -1.98 14.37 -7.00
CA THR A 41 -0.69 14.22 -6.29
C THR A 41 -0.87 13.70 -4.87
N GLU A 42 -1.90 14.15 -4.14
CA GLU A 42 -2.15 13.73 -2.76
C GLU A 42 -2.58 12.26 -2.69
N ASP A 43 -3.50 11.84 -3.57
CA ASP A 43 -3.96 10.46 -3.65
C ASP A 43 -2.85 9.52 -4.12
N TYR A 44 -2.05 9.94 -5.09
CA TYR A 44 -0.88 9.20 -5.55
C TYR A 44 0.11 8.97 -4.40
N ALA A 45 0.46 10.01 -3.65
CA ALA A 45 1.37 9.89 -2.52
C ALA A 45 0.81 8.92 -1.45
N ALA A 46 -0.48 9.05 -1.11
CA ALA A 46 -1.13 8.15 -0.17
C ALA A 46 -1.11 6.68 -0.62
N MET A 47 -1.43 6.43 -1.90
CA MET A 47 -1.46 5.09 -2.49
C MET A 47 -0.05 4.50 -2.60
N ARG A 48 0.93 5.27 -3.10
CA ARG A 48 2.32 4.83 -3.30
C ARG A 48 2.99 4.48 -1.97
N ASP A 49 2.95 5.40 -1.01
CA ASP A 49 3.67 5.23 0.27
C ASP A 49 3.01 4.14 1.12
N GLY A 50 1.69 4.16 1.19
CA GLY A 50 0.95 3.11 1.89
C GLY A 50 1.14 1.73 1.25
N TYR A 51 1.17 1.65 -0.07
CA TYR A 51 1.45 0.38 -0.76
C TYR A 51 2.87 -0.11 -0.47
N ALA A 52 3.88 0.76 -0.52
CA ALA A 52 5.26 0.40 -0.21
C ALA A 52 5.40 -0.19 1.21
N LEU A 53 4.79 0.45 2.22
CA LEU A 53 4.77 -0.06 3.59
C LEU A 53 4.06 -1.41 3.70
N LEU A 54 2.86 -1.52 3.11
CA LEU A 54 2.09 -2.77 3.13
C LEU A 54 2.84 -3.93 2.48
N ARG A 55 3.55 -3.68 1.38
CA ARG A 55 4.34 -4.69 0.67
C ARG A 55 5.58 -5.10 1.46
N ALA A 56 6.27 -4.14 2.06
CA ALA A 56 7.42 -4.42 2.92
C ALA A 56 6.98 -5.27 4.13
N LEU A 57 5.88 -4.90 4.77
CA LEU A 57 5.30 -5.62 5.89
C LEU A 57 4.90 -7.06 5.51
N GLU A 58 4.16 -7.23 4.42
CA GLU A 58 3.73 -8.55 3.96
C GLU A 58 4.93 -9.44 3.60
N HIS A 59 5.92 -8.89 2.93
CA HIS A 59 7.14 -9.62 2.56
C HIS A 59 7.86 -10.16 3.81
N HIS A 60 8.09 -9.32 4.80
CA HIS A 60 8.77 -9.74 6.03
C HIS A 60 7.90 -10.65 6.90
N LEU A 61 6.60 -10.41 6.98
CA LEU A 61 5.67 -11.27 7.70
C LEU A 61 5.72 -12.69 7.11
N ARG A 62 5.75 -12.80 5.78
CA ARG A 62 5.87 -14.09 5.09
C ARG A 62 7.15 -14.85 5.44
N LEU A 63 8.26 -14.15 5.64
CA LEU A 63 9.53 -14.76 6.02
C LEU A 63 9.54 -15.27 7.47
N ILE A 64 8.81 -14.60 8.38
CA ILE A 64 8.83 -14.91 9.82
C ILE A 64 7.77 -15.95 10.20
N VAL A 65 6.54 -15.79 9.71
CA VAL A 65 5.39 -16.63 10.14
C VAL A 65 4.77 -17.44 8.99
N GLY A 66 5.34 -17.39 7.79
CA GLY A 66 4.79 -18.06 6.62
C GLY A 66 3.56 -17.33 6.04
N ARG A 67 2.67 -18.08 5.36
CA ARG A 67 1.49 -17.48 4.73
C ARG A 67 0.42 -17.15 5.78
N SER A 68 0.45 -15.93 6.32
CA SER A 68 -0.61 -15.36 7.15
C SER A 68 -1.13 -14.06 6.54
N THR A 69 -2.45 -13.85 6.60
CA THR A 69 -3.10 -12.58 6.25
C THR A 69 -3.35 -11.68 7.46
N LYS A 70 -3.11 -12.20 8.68
CA LYS A 70 -3.32 -11.49 9.94
C LYS A 70 -1.99 -11.06 10.53
N LEU A 71 -1.94 -9.81 10.97
CA LEU A 71 -0.85 -9.31 11.79
C LEU A 71 -0.82 -10.06 13.13
N PRO A 72 0.37 -10.38 13.66
CA PRO A 72 0.51 -10.86 15.02
C PRO A 72 -0.03 -9.81 16.01
N ALA A 73 -0.43 -10.26 17.20
CA ALA A 73 -0.82 -9.37 18.29
C ALA A 73 0.36 -8.45 18.69
N THR A 74 0.06 -7.31 19.32
CA THR A 74 1.04 -6.26 19.60
C THR A 74 2.20 -6.72 20.49
N ASP A 75 1.91 -7.64 21.41
CA ASP A 75 2.85 -8.27 22.34
C ASP A 75 3.65 -9.43 21.72
N HIS A 76 3.26 -9.90 20.53
CA HIS A 76 3.87 -11.05 19.88
C HIS A 76 5.31 -10.75 19.42
N PRO A 77 6.30 -11.63 19.69
CA PRO A 77 7.70 -11.44 19.30
C PRO A 77 7.91 -11.11 17.82
N ALA A 78 7.17 -11.79 16.93
CA ALA A 78 7.23 -11.55 15.49
C ALA A 78 6.92 -10.09 15.09
N LEU A 79 6.04 -9.38 15.80
CA LEU A 79 5.75 -7.98 15.49
C LEU A 79 6.90 -7.05 15.89
N ARG A 80 7.59 -7.34 16.99
CA ARG A 80 8.83 -6.64 17.37
C ARG A 80 9.94 -6.86 16.35
N ASP A 81 10.06 -8.09 15.84
CA ASP A 81 11.01 -8.40 14.77
C ASP A 81 10.68 -7.67 13.47
N LEU A 82 9.40 -7.57 13.11
CA LEU A 82 8.93 -6.78 11.97
C LEU A 82 9.28 -5.30 12.12
N ALA A 83 8.97 -4.71 13.28
CA ALA A 83 9.32 -3.31 13.55
C ALA A 83 10.81 -3.05 13.36
N ARG A 84 11.67 -3.90 13.95
CA ARG A 84 13.12 -3.81 13.79
C ARG A 84 13.57 -3.96 12.34
N LYS A 85 13.04 -4.93 11.59
CA LYS A 85 13.40 -5.15 10.17
C LYS A 85 12.99 -4.01 9.26
N LEU A 86 11.89 -3.33 9.59
CA LEU A 86 11.36 -2.18 8.88
C LEU A 86 11.90 -0.84 9.44
N ASN A 87 12.87 -0.87 10.36
CA ASN A 87 13.51 0.29 10.99
C ASN A 87 12.57 1.18 11.84
N TYR A 88 11.52 0.60 12.42
CA TYR A 88 10.67 1.26 13.42
C TYR A 88 11.25 1.10 14.83
N ALA A 89 11.16 2.18 15.62
CA ALA A 89 11.61 2.21 17.01
C ALA A 89 10.88 1.20 17.93
N SER A 90 9.63 0.85 17.62
CA SER A 90 8.84 -0.10 18.40
C SER A 90 7.72 -0.73 17.58
N ALA A 91 7.16 -1.84 18.08
CA ALA A 91 5.96 -2.46 17.50
C ALA A 91 4.77 -1.48 17.48
N ASN A 92 4.61 -0.66 18.53
CA ASN A 92 3.57 0.36 18.60
C ASN A 92 3.73 1.41 17.50
N HIS A 93 4.96 1.92 17.31
CA HIS A 93 5.24 2.90 16.26
C HIS A 93 4.93 2.35 14.87
N LEU A 94 5.28 1.08 14.59
CA LEU A 94 4.90 0.39 13.36
C LEU A 94 3.37 0.30 13.20
N THR A 95 2.64 -0.09 14.25
CA THR A 95 1.17 -0.24 14.16
C THR A 95 0.45 1.08 13.99
N GLU A 96 0.93 2.14 14.63
CA GLU A 96 0.38 3.49 14.51
C GLU A 96 0.57 4.03 13.09
N ASP A 97 1.79 3.92 12.56
CA ASP A 97 2.12 4.37 11.21
C ASP A 97 1.38 3.55 10.14
N LEU A 98 1.31 2.23 10.31
CA LEU A 98 0.50 1.37 9.45
C LEU A 98 -0.98 1.79 9.45
N SER A 99 -1.54 2.05 10.63
CA SER A 99 -2.94 2.51 10.76
C SER A 99 -3.15 3.86 10.07
N ALA A 100 -2.21 4.79 10.19
CA ALA A 100 -2.24 6.08 9.52
C ALA A 100 -2.21 5.93 7.98
N HIS A 101 -1.30 5.11 7.45
CA HIS A 101 -1.23 4.82 6.01
C HIS A 101 -2.49 4.12 5.49
N MET A 102 -3.04 3.16 6.23
CA MET A 102 -4.29 2.49 5.84
C MET A 102 -5.46 3.45 5.77
N LYS A 103 -5.57 4.41 6.70
CA LYS A 103 -6.59 5.47 6.67
C LYS A 103 -6.41 6.40 5.46
N LYS A 104 -5.18 6.80 5.15
CA LYS A 104 -4.87 7.63 3.97
C LYS A 104 -5.23 6.91 2.67
N ILE A 105 -4.85 5.63 2.53
CA ILE A 105 -5.22 4.81 1.37
C ILE A 105 -6.75 4.74 1.23
N ARG A 106 -7.47 4.51 2.32
CA ARG A 106 -8.93 4.43 2.28
C ARG A 106 -9.56 5.76 1.85
N ALA A 107 -9.09 6.89 2.38
CA ALA A 107 -9.55 8.21 1.97
C ALA A 107 -9.31 8.46 0.48
N ALA A 108 -8.10 8.18 -0.01
CA ALA A 108 -7.75 8.31 -1.43
C ALA A 108 -8.60 7.38 -2.31
N TYR A 109 -8.84 6.14 -1.89
CA TYR A 109 -9.72 5.21 -2.59
C TYR A 109 -11.14 5.76 -2.72
N ASP A 110 -11.69 6.28 -1.63
CA ASP A 110 -13.02 6.86 -1.62
C ASP A 110 -13.10 8.11 -2.50
N HIS A 111 -12.08 8.96 -2.50
CA HIS A 111 -12.00 10.13 -3.38
C HIS A 111 -11.97 9.73 -4.86
N ILE A 112 -11.08 8.80 -5.23
CA ILE A 112 -10.92 8.31 -6.60
C ILE A 112 -12.21 7.67 -7.14
N THR A 113 -12.93 6.91 -6.33
CA THR A 113 -14.05 6.07 -6.79
C THR A 113 -15.43 6.70 -6.64
N LYS A 114 -15.54 7.79 -5.86
CA LYS A 114 -16.82 8.50 -5.63
C LYS A 114 -16.86 9.90 -6.25
N GLY A 115 -15.72 10.44 -6.68
CA GLY A 115 -15.66 11.62 -7.55
C GLY A 115 -16.15 11.30 -8.95
#